data_AF-A0A3E0WIU5-F1
#
_entry.id   AF-A0A3E0WIU5-F1
#
_cell.length_a   1.000
_cell.length_b   1.000
_cell.length_c   1.000
_cell.angle_alpha   90.00
_cell.angle_beta   90.00
_cell.angle_gamma   90.00
#
_symmetry.space_group_name_H-M   'P 1'
#
loop_
_entity.id
_entity.type
_entity.pdbx_description
1 polymer ?
#
loop_
_entity_poly.entity_id
_entity_poly.type
_entity_poly.pdbx_seq_one_letter_code
_entity_poly.pdbx_strand_id
1 'polypeptide(L)'
;MKIARNPKKCYLPVAPYVHQIEISNPMRWLTISGQLGMCVDGNVPESALEQMGLAFQNIENNLVAANMEIKDITKLVFYLVLICQIKRDNMF
;
A
#
# COMPACT_ATOMS: atom_id res chain seq x y z
N MET A 1 -17.72 -8.54 -10.77
CA MET A 1 -16.73 -9.64 -10.61
C MET A 1 -15.78 -9.28 -9.46
N LYS A 2 -15.35 -10.25 -8.66
CA LYS A 2 -14.40 -10.06 -7.54
C LYS A 2 -13.07 -10.73 -7.89
N ILE A 3 -11.96 -10.01 -7.71
CA ILE A 3 -10.61 -10.54 -7.93
C ILE A 3 -9.78 -10.23 -6.69
N ALA A 4 -9.21 -11.26 -6.05
CA ALA A 4 -8.26 -11.10 -4.94
C ALA A 4 -6.82 -11.30 -5.45
N ARG A 5 -5.87 -10.47 -5.00
CA ARG A 5 -4.47 -10.56 -5.43
C ARG A 5 -3.50 -10.35 -4.27
N ASN A 6 -2.39 -11.08 -4.33
CA ASN A 6 -1.17 -10.83 -3.57
C ASN A 6 -0.04 -10.55 -4.59
N PRO A 7 0.30 -9.27 -4.86
CA PRO A 7 1.32 -8.93 -5.84
C PRO A 7 2.69 -9.51 -5.47
N LYS A 8 3.40 -10.10 -6.44
CA LYS A 8 4.73 -10.71 -6.21
C LYS A 8 5.80 -9.71 -5.74
N LYS A 9 5.59 -8.41 -5.98
CA LYS A 9 6.49 -7.33 -5.57
C LYS A 9 6.18 -6.81 -4.16
N CYS A 10 5.14 -7.33 -3.50
CA CYS A 10 4.85 -7.05 -2.09
C CYS A 10 5.30 -8.23 -1.23
N TYR A 11 5.57 -7.97 0.05
CA TYR A 11 5.76 -9.01 1.07
C TYR A 11 4.54 -9.94 1.15
N LEU A 12 4.67 -11.14 1.72
CA LEU A 12 3.52 -12.03 1.91
C LEU A 12 2.57 -11.49 3.00
N PRO A 13 1.23 -11.69 2.90
CA PRO A 13 0.33 -11.34 3.99
C PRO A 13 0.77 -11.96 5.33
N VAL A 14 0.92 -11.12 6.35
CA VAL A 14 1.41 -11.53 7.69
C VAL A 14 0.33 -12.19 8.56
N ALA A 15 -0.89 -12.29 8.05
CA ALA A 15 -2.06 -12.87 8.71
C ALA A 15 -3.06 -13.38 7.64
N PRO A 16 -4.20 -14.00 8.01
CA PRO A 16 -5.21 -14.51 7.07
C PRO A 16 -5.98 -13.41 6.29
N TYR A 17 -5.29 -12.65 5.45
CA TYR A 17 -5.86 -11.63 4.57
C TYR A 17 -5.24 -11.69 3.16
N VAL A 18 -5.74 -10.85 2.25
CA VAL A 18 -5.15 -10.63 0.91
C VAL A 18 -4.80 -9.16 0.75
N HIS A 19 -3.72 -8.85 0.05
CA HIS A 19 -3.27 -7.46 -0.08
C HIS A 19 -4.26 -6.55 -0.76
N GLN A 20 -5.00 -7.08 -1.73
CA GLN A 20 -6.03 -6.31 -2.40
C GLN A 20 -7.18 -7.16 -2.91
N ILE A 21 -8.36 -6.52 -2.93
CA ILE A 21 -9.55 -7.02 -3.58
C ILE A 21 -10.04 -5.94 -4.55
N GLU A 22 -10.15 -6.31 -5.82
CA GLU A 22 -10.82 -5.53 -6.84
C GLU A 22 -12.25 -6.04 -7.02
N ILE A 23 -13.20 -5.11 -7.03
CA ILE A 23 -14.59 -5.34 -7.41
C ILE A 23 -14.85 -4.55 -8.69
N SER A 24 -15.39 -5.22 -9.70
CA SER A 24 -15.79 -4.59 -10.97
C SER A 24 -17.29 -4.77 -11.22
N ASN A 25 -17.92 -3.76 -11.83
CA ASN A 25 -19.34 -3.62 -12.19
C ASN A 25 -20.29 -3.30 -11.01
N PRO A 26 -21.14 -2.26 -11.12
CA PRO A 26 -21.20 -1.28 -12.21
C PRO A 26 -20.02 -0.30 -12.19
N MET A 27 -19.30 -0.23 -11.06
CA MET A 27 -18.11 0.60 -10.90
C MET A 27 -16.92 -0.26 -10.53
N ARG A 28 -15.72 0.23 -10.85
CA ARG A 28 -14.46 -0.43 -10.51
C ARG A 28 -13.94 0.16 -9.20
N TRP A 29 -13.69 -0.69 -8.23
CA TRP A 29 -13.19 -0.30 -6.91
C TRP A 29 -12.06 -1.21 -6.49
N LEU A 30 -10.98 -0.64 -5.96
CA LEU A 30 -9.86 -1.37 -5.40
C LEU A 30 -9.72 -1.03 -3.92
N THR A 31 -9.82 -2.05 -3.08
CA THR A 31 -9.48 -1.94 -1.66
C THR A 31 -8.13 -2.60 -1.43
N ILE A 32 -7.17 -1.82 -0.96
CA ILE A 32 -5.83 -2.28 -0.58
C ILE A 32 -5.81 -2.39 0.95
N SER A 33 -5.39 -3.53 1.48
CA SER A 33 -5.14 -3.72 2.91
C SER A 33 -3.95 -2.87 3.37
N GLY A 34 -3.81 -2.65 4.68
CA GLY A 34 -2.69 -1.88 5.23
C GLY A 34 -1.34 -2.37 4.71
N GLN A 35 -0.57 -1.47 4.10
CA GLN A 35 0.77 -1.76 3.60
C GLN A 35 1.80 -1.35 4.64
N LEU A 36 2.60 -2.31 5.09
CA LEU A 36 3.70 -2.10 6.02
C LEU A 36 4.93 -1.59 5.28
N GLY A 37 5.80 -0.90 6.03
CA GLY A 37 7.15 -0.54 5.60
C GLY A 37 8.10 -1.74 5.57
N MET A 38 7.74 -2.77 4.82
CA MET A 38 8.39 -4.07 4.79
C MET A 38 8.83 -4.39 3.36
N CYS A 39 10.05 -4.89 3.23
CA CYS A 39 10.62 -5.39 1.98
C CYS A 39 9.94 -6.69 1.53
N VAL A 40 10.05 -7.03 0.25
CA VAL A 40 9.46 -8.26 -0.33
C VAL A 40 9.95 -9.55 0.36
N ASP A 41 11.14 -9.52 0.94
CA ASP A 41 11.75 -10.62 1.71
C ASP A 41 11.28 -10.67 3.19
N GLY A 42 10.43 -9.74 3.61
CA GLY A 42 9.91 -9.65 4.97
C GLY A 42 10.73 -8.78 5.93
N ASN A 43 11.87 -8.22 5.50
CA ASN A 43 12.67 -7.35 6.33
C ASN A 43 11.99 -5.99 6.58
N VAL A 44 12.07 -5.47 7.81
CA VAL A 44 11.54 -4.16 8.20
C VAL A 44 12.72 -3.30 8.64
N PRO A 45 13.06 -2.21 7.92
CA PRO A 45 14.15 -1.32 8.31
C PRO A 45 13.89 -0.63 9.65
N GLU A 46 14.94 -0.21 10.37
CA GLU A 46 14.79 0.54 11.62
C GLU A 46 14.32 1.99 11.40
N SER A 47 14.69 2.58 10.27
CA SER A 47 14.36 3.97 9.94
C SER A 47 12.88 4.13 9.60
N ALA A 48 12.17 4.97 10.36
CA ALA A 48 10.76 5.28 10.11
C ALA A 48 10.51 5.89 8.72
N LEU A 49 11.46 6.66 8.20
CA LEU A 49 11.35 7.26 6.87
C LEU A 49 11.49 6.19 5.78
N GLU A 50 12.41 5.23 5.95
CA GLU A 50 12.55 4.11 5.03
C GLU A 50 11.31 3.21 5.07
N GLN A 51 10.77 2.93 6.26
CA GLN A 51 9.50 2.22 6.41
C GLN A 51 8.36 2.94 5.68
N MET A 52 8.25 4.25 5.81
CA MET A 52 7.22 5.03 5.09
C MET A 52 7.40 4.93 3.57
N GLY A 53 8.63 5.06 3.08
CA GLY A 53 8.95 4.89 1.65
C GLY A 53 8.56 3.51 1.12
N LEU A 54 8.88 2.45 1.88
CA LEU A 54 8.50 1.08 1.54
C LEU A 54 6.97 0.88 1.57
N ALA A 55 6.27 1.46 2.54
CA ALA A 55 4.81 1.39 2.60
C ALA A 55 4.17 2.01 1.35
N PHE A 56 4.66 3.17 0.89
CA PHE A 56 4.21 3.79 -0.35
C PHE A 56 4.56 2.96 -1.59
N GLN A 57 5.77 2.42 -1.66
CA GLN A 57 6.18 1.55 -2.76
C GLN A 57 5.30 0.29 -2.84
N ASN A 58 4.90 -0.26 -1.70
CA ASN A 58 3.99 -1.40 -1.60
C ASN A 58 2.57 -1.04 -2.04
N ILE A 59 2.09 0.19 -1.77
CA ILE A 59 0.82 0.70 -2.33
C ILE A 59 0.90 0.78 -3.86
N GLU A 60 1.98 1.35 -4.41
CA GLU A 60 2.18 1.43 -5.86
C GLU A 60 2.23 0.04 -6.52
N ASN A 61 2.92 -0.92 -5.90
CA ASN A 61 2.97 -2.31 -6.38
C ASN A 61 1.58 -2.96 -6.44
N ASN A 62 0.69 -2.65 -5.48
CA ASN A 62 -0.69 -3.10 -5.52
C ASN A 62 -1.48 -2.47 -6.68
N LEU A 63 -1.37 -1.16 -6.85
CA LEU A 63 -2.01 -0.42 -7.94
C LEU A 63 -1.60 -0.98 -9.31
N VAL A 64 -0.29 -1.13 -9.55
CA VAL A 64 0.24 -1.71 -10.80
C VAL A 64 -0.30 -3.11 -11.03
N ALA A 65 -0.34 -3.96 -10.00
CA ALA A 65 -0.88 -5.32 -10.11
C ALA A 65 -2.40 -5.35 -10.38
N ALA A 66 -3.12 -4.28 -10.06
CA ALA A 66 -4.51 -4.09 -10.40
C ALA A 66 -4.70 -3.33 -11.73
N ASN A 67 -3.65 -2.87 -12.41
CA ASN A 67 -3.73 -1.96 -13.56
C ASN A 67 -4.44 -0.64 -13.20
N MET A 68 -3.96 0.00 -12.13
CA MET A 68 -4.32 1.33 -11.65
C MET A 68 -3.04 2.15 -11.40
N GLU A 69 -3.19 3.46 -11.29
CA GLU A 69 -2.10 4.42 -11.08
C GLU A 69 -2.32 5.24 -9.79
N ILE A 70 -1.29 5.96 -9.36
CA ILE A 70 -1.36 6.82 -8.15
C ILE A 70 -2.51 7.84 -8.24
N LYS A 71 -2.81 8.35 -9.44
CA LYS A 71 -3.90 9.32 -9.67
C LYS A 71 -5.30 8.73 -9.44
N ASP A 72 -5.43 7.40 -9.39
CA ASP A 72 -6.71 6.73 -9.12
C ASP A 72 -6.99 6.62 -7.60
N ILE A 73 -6.02 6.97 -6.75
CA ILE A 73 -6.19 6.95 -5.29
C ILE A 73 -7.13 8.09 -4.88
N THR A 74 -8.27 7.71 -4.30
CA THR A 74 -9.26 8.66 -3.77
C THR A 74 -9.12 8.88 -2.26
N LYS A 75 -8.51 7.94 -1.53
CA LYS A 75 -8.37 7.99 -0.08
C LYS A 75 -7.12 7.26 0.39
N LEU A 76 -6.37 7.89 1.29
CA LEU A 76 -5.29 7.27 2.08
C LEU A 76 -5.57 7.41 3.57
N VAL A 77 -5.16 6.41 4.35
CA VAL A 77 -5.24 6.39 5.81
C VAL A 77 -3.87 6.00 6.35
N PHE A 78 -3.31 6.80 7.25
CA PHE A 78 -2.02 6.58 7.87
C PHE A 78 -2.22 6.16 9.33
N TYR A 79 -1.54 5.08 9.72
CA TYR A 79 -1.39 4.68 11.12
C TYR A 79 0.09 4.78 11.48
N LEU A 80 0.42 5.74 12.34
CA LEU A 80 1.79 6.00 12.78
C LEU A 80 1.88 5.71 14.27
N VAL A 81 2.88 4.93 14.68
CA VAL A 81 3.10 4.54 16.08
C VAL A 81 4.11 5.43 16.81
N LEU A 82 4.80 6.30 16.08
CA LEU A 82 5.72 7.31 16.61
C LEU A 82 5.38 8.69 16.05
N ILE A 83 5.85 9.75 16.71
CA ILE A 83 5.87 11.08 16.10
C ILE A 83 6.87 11.06 14.96
N CYS A 84 6.36 10.83 13.75
CA CYS A 84 7.04 11.24 12.54
C CYS A 84 6.74 12.74 12.37
N GLN A 85 7.76 13.60 12.43
CA GLN A 85 7.61 14.97 11.96
C GLN A 85 7.41 14.89 10.45
N ILE A 86 6.15 14.85 10.00
CA ILE A 86 5.81 15.09 8.60
C ILE A 86 6.10 16.57 8.36
N LYS A 87 7.33 16.87 7.95
CA LYS A 87 7.69 18.21 7.49
C LYS A 87 6.92 18.45 6.20
N ARG A 88 6.07 19.47 6.23
CA ARG A 88 5.31 19.94 5.07
C ARG A 88 6.26 20.81 4.24
N ASP A 89 7.29 20.22 3.67
CA ASP A 89 8.20 20.94 2.78
C ASP A 89 7.56 20.94 1.39
N ASN A 90 6.93 22.08 1.06
CA ASN A 90 6.33 22.45 -0.23
C ASN A 90 5.14 21.60 -0.73
N MET A 91 3.94 22.03 -0.36
CA MET A 91 2.72 21.74 -1.12
C MET A 91 2.19 23.07 -1.68
N PHE A 92 2.31 23.21 -3.01
CA PHE A 92 2.18 24.40 -3.88
C PHE A 92 3.41 25.29 -4.00
#